data_AF-A0A958P3S0-F1
#
_entry.id   AF-A0A958P3S0-F1
#
_cell.length_a   1.000
_cell.length_b   1.000
_cell.length_c   1.000
_cell.angle_alpha   90.00
_cell.angle_beta   90.00
_cell.angle_gamma   90.00
#
_symmetry.space_group_name_H-M   'P 1'
#
loop_
_entity.id
_entity.type
_entity.pdbx_description
1 polymer ?
#
loop_
_entity_poly.entity_id
_entity_poly.type
_entity_poly.pdbx_seq_one_letter_code
_entity_poly.pdbx_strand_id
1 'polypeptide(L)'
;MSSFSINITHNPNLEELKDSFGIFLYRATRIPPHLGWFINGKIYDITTVGPTLGLDLASFYQTSVKRKMEVVFIALDEVKLTNLVDLETKIETSVRKHEMVSETKSCLAPILEVLEEISSINSSQIQFFFDLYPFLMSNQLIKFSSQLGLDNKLIEGKLALKTYTQEDIKDCIAAIERKSNLVY
;
A
#
# COMPACT_ATOMS: atom_id res chain seq x y z
N MET A 1 0.27 -0.15 22.45
CA MET A 1 0.38 -0.10 20.98
C MET A 1 0.95 1.26 20.59
N SER A 2 2.09 1.27 19.91
CA SER A 2 2.69 2.48 19.35
C SER A 2 1.90 2.97 18.15
N SER A 3 1.87 4.30 17.96
CA SER A 3 1.33 4.93 16.76
C SER A 3 2.49 5.41 15.89
N PHE A 4 2.36 5.19 14.59
CA PHE A 4 3.28 5.68 13.57
C PHE A 4 2.63 6.83 12.79
N SER A 5 3.35 7.90 12.48
CA SER A 5 2.76 9.07 11.80
C SER A 5 3.20 9.17 10.35
N ILE A 6 2.23 9.39 9.46
CA ILE A 6 2.44 9.74 8.05
C ILE A 6 2.15 11.23 7.88
N ASN A 7 3.01 11.93 7.15
CA ASN A 7 2.73 13.30 6.72
C ASN A 7 1.83 13.28 5.47
N ILE A 8 0.68 13.93 5.54
CA ILE A 8 -0.20 14.18 4.39
C ILE A 8 0.15 15.55 3.85
N THR A 9 0.66 15.59 2.63
CA THR A 9 1.18 16.81 2.02
C THR A 9 0.21 17.42 1.02
N HIS A 10 -0.78 16.64 0.54
CA HIS A 10 -1.68 17.04 -0.52
C HIS A 10 -3.12 16.58 -0.25
N ASN A 11 -4.06 17.33 -0.83
CA ASN A 11 -5.44 16.86 -0.96
C ASN A 11 -5.52 15.77 -2.05
N PRO A 12 -6.43 14.81 -1.93
CA PRO A 12 -6.59 13.76 -2.92
C PRO A 12 -7.06 14.36 -4.26
N ASN A 13 -6.28 14.15 -5.32
CA ASN A 13 -6.62 14.51 -6.69
C ASN A 13 -6.50 13.27 -7.58
N LEU A 14 -7.62 12.82 -8.15
CA LEU A 14 -7.65 11.60 -8.96
C LEU A 14 -6.80 11.71 -10.24
N GLU A 15 -6.78 12.87 -10.89
CA GLU A 15 -5.99 13.04 -12.13
C GLU A 15 -4.49 12.99 -11.82
N GLU A 16 -4.05 13.65 -10.75
CA GLU A 16 -2.66 13.58 -10.30
C GLU A 16 -2.24 12.15 -9.89
N LEU A 17 -3.15 11.39 -9.27
CA LEU A 17 -2.91 9.99 -8.92
C LEU A 17 -2.82 9.08 -10.14
N LYS A 18 -3.59 9.34 -11.21
CA LYS A 18 -3.51 8.58 -12.47
C LYS A 18 -2.17 8.79 -13.19
N ASP A 19 -1.65 10.01 -13.12
CA ASP A 19 -0.37 10.42 -13.73
C ASP A 19 0.84 10.14 -12.84
N SER A 20 0.64 9.48 -11.69
CA SER A 20 1.70 9.12 -10.76
C SER A 20 1.75 7.61 -10.55
N PHE A 21 2.82 7.15 -9.89
CA PHE A 21 2.87 5.81 -9.33
C PHE A 21 3.30 5.84 -7.87
N GLY A 22 3.01 4.74 -7.16
CA GLY A 22 3.44 4.56 -5.80
C GLY A 22 2.61 3.53 -5.06
N ILE A 23 2.51 3.69 -3.74
CA ILE A 23 1.92 2.70 -2.85
C ILE A 23 0.62 3.25 -2.27
N PHE A 24 -0.39 2.40 -2.13
CA PHE A 24 -1.59 2.74 -1.38
C PHE A 24 -1.76 1.84 -0.15
N LEU A 25 -2.36 2.40 0.90
CA LEU A 25 -2.81 1.71 2.10
C LEU A 25 -4.33 1.74 2.11
N TYR A 26 -4.97 0.60 1.89
CA TYR A 26 -6.41 0.46 1.98
C TYR A 26 -6.85 0.02 3.37
N ARG A 27 -7.92 0.64 3.88
CA ARG A 27 -8.37 0.53 5.28
C ARG A 27 -7.24 0.88 6.23
N ALA A 28 -6.60 2.04 6.01
CA ALA A 28 -5.34 2.43 6.63
C ALA A 28 -5.32 2.36 8.17
N THR A 29 -6.46 2.50 8.86
CA THR A 29 -6.50 2.40 10.33
C THR A 29 -6.83 1.02 10.89
N ARG A 30 -7.05 0.02 10.02
CA ARG A 30 -7.15 -1.40 10.41
C ARG A 30 -5.76 -2.02 10.56
N ILE A 31 -5.70 -3.09 11.35
CA ILE A 31 -4.51 -3.88 11.57
C ILE A 31 -4.73 -5.29 11.00
N PRO A 32 -3.82 -5.79 10.13
CA PRO A 32 -2.91 -4.98 9.30
C PRO A 32 -3.70 -4.19 8.23
N PRO A 33 -3.20 -3.04 7.76
CA PRO A 33 -3.75 -2.40 6.57
C PRO A 33 -3.44 -3.24 5.33
N HIS A 34 -4.27 -3.14 4.30
CA HIS A 34 -3.99 -3.76 3.01
C HIS A 34 -3.12 -2.84 2.16
N LEU A 35 -2.15 -3.40 1.45
CA LEU A 35 -1.15 -2.65 0.69
C LEU A 35 -1.17 -3.05 -0.78
N GLY A 36 -0.84 -2.11 -1.65
CA GLY A 36 -0.60 -2.40 -3.05
C GLY A 36 0.03 -1.23 -3.80
N TRP A 37 0.24 -1.45 -5.09
CA TRP A 37 0.74 -0.48 -6.04
C TRP A 37 -0.39 0.25 -6.75
N PHE A 38 -0.16 1.53 -7.06
CA PHE A 38 -0.88 2.23 -8.11
C PHE A 38 0.13 2.75 -9.14
N ILE A 39 -0.23 2.69 -10.42
CA ILE A 39 0.59 3.18 -11.53
C ILE A 39 -0.30 3.37 -12.76
N ASN A 40 -0.11 4.44 -13.53
CA ASN A 40 -0.80 4.69 -14.81
C ASN A 40 -2.33 4.52 -14.72
N GLY A 41 -2.95 5.04 -13.65
CA GLY A 41 -4.39 4.91 -13.43
C GLY A 41 -4.88 3.49 -13.12
N LYS A 42 -3.99 2.58 -12.71
CA LYS A 42 -4.31 1.19 -12.34
C LYS A 42 -3.82 0.84 -10.95
N ILE A 43 -4.43 -0.19 -10.36
CA ILE A 43 -4.15 -0.74 -9.04
C ILE A 43 -3.70 -2.20 -9.17
N TYR A 44 -2.66 -2.56 -8.42
CA TYR A 44 -2.11 -3.91 -8.34
C TYR A 44 -1.86 -4.31 -6.89
N ASP A 45 -2.39 -5.45 -6.47
CA ASP A 45 -2.19 -5.97 -5.12
C ASP A 45 -2.34 -7.49 -5.05
N ILE A 46 -2.01 -8.07 -3.90
CA ILE A 46 -2.34 -9.47 -3.58
C ILE A 46 -3.40 -9.50 -2.49
N THR A 47 -4.45 -10.29 -2.68
CA THR A 47 -5.50 -10.49 -1.66
C THR A 47 -5.49 -11.92 -1.15
N THR A 48 -6.39 -12.26 -0.22
CA THR A 48 -6.59 -13.65 0.23
C THR A 48 -7.26 -14.54 -0.81
N VAL A 49 -7.82 -13.97 -1.89
CA VAL A 49 -8.50 -14.72 -2.96
C VAL A 49 -7.74 -14.71 -4.30
N GLY A 50 -6.56 -14.10 -4.32
CA GLY A 50 -5.72 -13.97 -5.51
C GLY A 50 -5.29 -12.52 -5.78
N PRO A 51 -4.52 -12.30 -6.86
CA PRO A 51 -3.98 -10.99 -7.17
C PRO A 51 -5.00 -10.10 -7.87
N THR A 52 -5.03 -8.81 -7.51
CA THR A 52 -5.67 -7.77 -8.31
C THR A 52 -4.65 -7.27 -9.32
N LEU A 53 -4.97 -7.37 -10.61
CA LEU A 53 -4.05 -6.99 -11.69
C LEU A 53 -4.72 -5.94 -12.57
N GLY A 54 -4.25 -4.70 -12.46
CA GLY A 54 -4.69 -3.62 -13.34
C GLY A 54 -6.13 -3.14 -13.09
N LEU A 55 -6.61 -3.16 -11.84
CA LEU A 55 -7.92 -2.60 -11.51
C LEU A 55 -7.92 -1.09 -11.77
N ASP A 56 -8.96 -0.57 -12.43
CA ASP A 56 -9.10 0.86 -12.72
C ASP A 56 -9.09 1.70 -11.42
N LEU A 57 -8.10 2.61 -11.32
CA LEU A 57 -7.89 3.47 -10.15
C LEU A 57 -9.08 4.41 -9.94
N ALA A 58 -9.72 4.90 -11.00
CA ALA A 58 -10.88 5.79 -10.89
C ALA A 58 -12.07 5.06 -10.24
N SER A 59 -12.34 3.83 -10.67
CA SER A 59 -13.36 2.96 -10.09
C SER A 59 -13.06 2.63 -8.62
N PHE A 60 -11.80 2.32 -8.30
CA PHE A 60 -11.35 2.10 -6.93
C PHE A 60 -11.53 3.35 -6.06
N TYR A 61 -11.13 4.51 -6.56
CA TYR A 61 -11.25 5.81 -5.89
C TYR A 61 -12.72 6.15 -5.60
N GLN A 62 -13.59 6.10 -6.61
CA GLN A 62 -15.01 6.40 -6.46
C GLN A 62 -15.69 5.44 -5.49
N THR A 63 -15.34 4.15 -5.56
CA THR A 63 -15.84 3.14 -4.60
C THR A 63 -15.38 3.45 -3.19
N SER A 64 -14.12 3.84 -3.02
CA SER A 64 -13.54 4.21 -1.73
C SER A 64 -14.25 5.42 -1.13
N VAL A 65 -14.49 6.47 -1.92
CA VAL A 65 -15.27 7.64 -1.49
C VAL A 65 -16.70 7.24 -1.10
N LYS A 66 -17.42 6.53 -1.98
CA LYS A 66 -18.81 6.12 -1.75
C LYS A 66 -18.97 5.28 -0.48
N ARG A 67 -18.02 4.38 -0.23
CA ARG A 67 -18.05 3.47 0.93
C ARG A 67 -17.36 4.06 2.16
N LYS A 68 -16.88 5.31 2.10
CA LYS A 68 -16.12 5.97 3.18
C LYS A 68 -14.94 5.12 3.64
N MET A 69 -14.23 4.54 2.67
CA MET A 69 -13.03 3.77 2.93
C MET A 69 -11.89 4.72 3.26
N GLU A 70 -11.11 4.31 4.24
CA GLU A 70 -9.92 5.03 4.68
C GLU A 70 -8.73 4.59 3.84
N VAL A 71 -8.24 5.46 2.98
CA VAL A 71 -7.15 5.16 2.05
C VAL A 71 -6.06 6.20 2.17
N VAL A 72 -4.80 5.77 2.14
CA VAL A 72 -3.65 6.67 2.01
C VAL A 72 -2.95 6.33 0.70
N PHE A 73 -2.64 7.34 -0.10
CA PHE A 73 -1.80 7.21 -1.30
C PHE A 73 -0.45 7.87 -1.04
N ILE A 74 0.62 7.19 -1.43
CA ILE A 74 2.00 7.66 -1.30
C ILE A 74 2.62 7.58 -2.69
N ALA A 75 2.65 8.71 -3.38
CA ALA A 75 3.27 8.81 -4.69
C ALA A 75 4.79 8.90 -4.56
N LEU A 76 5.49 8.14 -5.37
CA LEU A 76 6.95 8.11 -5.38
C LEU A 76 7.52 9.14 -6.36
N ASP A 77 8.72 9.64 -6.06
CA ASP A 77 9.44 10.58 -6.91
C ASP A 77 10.27 9.84 -7.96
N GLU A 78 9.77 9.83 -9.19
CA GLU A 78 10.41 9.16 -10.33
C GLU A 78 11.83 9.67 -10.61
N VAL A 79 12.10 10.95 -10.33
CA VAL A 79 13.41 11.58 -10.57
C VAL A 79 14.49 10.97 -9.68
N LYS A 80 14.09 10.43 -8.52
CA LYS A 80 14.98 9.81 -7.54
C LYS A 80 15.12 8.30 -7.72
N LEU A 81 14.38 7.72 -8.66
CA LEU A 81 14.33 6.30 -8.90
C LEU A 81 15.06 5.95 -10.20
N THR A 82 15.43 4.69 -10.31
CA THR A 82 16.18 4.14 -11.44
C THR A 82 15.41 2.99 -12.06
N ASN A 83 15.81 2.56 -13.27
CA ASN A 83 15.27 1.35 -13.89
C ASN A 83 13.72 1.34 -14.02
N LEU A 84 13.12 2.50 -14.28
CA LEU A 84 11.66 2.66 -14.41
C LEU A 84 11.10 2.15 -15.75
N VAL A 85 11.97 1.71 -16.66
CA VAL A 85 11.55 1.06 -17.91
C VAL A 85 10.74 -0.19 -17.57
N ASP A 86 9.58 -0.32 -18.21
CA ASP A 86 8.62 -1.41 -18.02
C ASP A 86 8.15 -1.60 -16.57
N LEU A 87 8.12 -0.53 -15.76
CA LEU A 87 7.75 -0.58 -14.34
C LEU A 87 6.39 -1.25 -14.10
N GLU A 88 5.37 -0.95 -14.90
CA GLU A 88 4.05 -1.58 -14.78
C GLU A 88 4.14 -3.10 -14.95
N THR A 89 4.91 -3.57 -15.93
CA THR A 89 5.16 -5.00 -16.17
C THR A 89 5.91 -5.65 -15.01
N LYS A 90 6.89 -4.95 -14.40
CA LYS A 90 7.61 -5.44 -13.22
C LYS A 90 6.69 -5.58 -12.01
N ILE A 91 5.85 -4.58 -11.77
CA ILE A 91 4.82 -4.60 -10.72
C ILE A 91 3.87 -5.78 -10.95
N GLU A 92 3.34 -5.92 -12.17
CA GLU A 92 2.41 -7.00 -12.49
C GLU A 92 3.07 -8.38 -12.29
N THR A 93 4.32 -8.53 -12.74
CA THR A 93 5.09 -9.79 -12.58
C THR A 93 5.32 -10.13 -11.12
N SER A 94 5.72 -9.15 -10.31
CA SER A 94 5.94 -9.34 -8.88
C SER A 94 4.64 -9.70 -8.13
N VAL A 95 3.54 -9.01 -8.46
CA VAL A 95 2.22 -9.31 -7.86
C VAL A 95 1.72 -10.70 -8.27
N ARG A 96 1.88 -11.09 -9.54
CA ARG A 96 1.55 -12.44 -10.02
C ARG A 96 2.37 -13.52 -9.31
N LYS A 97 3.68 -13.30 -9.13
CA LYS A 97 4.60 -14.24 -8.46
C LYS A 97 4.20 -14.52 -7.01
N HIS A 98 3.66 -13.52 -6.32
CA HIS A 98 3.26 -13.68 -4.91
C HIS A 98 1.90 -14.36 -4.73
N GLU A 99 1.09 -14.47 -5.80
CA GLU A 99 -0.23 -15.14 -5.90
C GLU A 99 -1.28 -14.65 -4.89
N MET A 100 -1.10 -14.95 -3.60
CA MET A 100 -2.06 -14.64 -2.55
C MET A 100 -1.36 -14.37 -1.22
N VAL A 101 -2.03 -13.60 -0.37
CA VAL A 101 -1.61 -13.37 1.02
C VAL A 101 -1.77 -14.66 1.81
N SER A 102 -0.74 -15.01 2.59
CA SER A 102 -0.75 -16.15 3.51
C SER A 102 0.00 -15.78 4.80
N GLU A 103 0.06 -16.71 5.77
CA GLU A 103 0.83 -16.51 7.00
C GLU A 103 2.31 -16.18 6.76
N THR A 104 2.83 -16.53 5.58
CA THR A 104 4.23 -16.33 5.19
C THR A 104 4.42 -15.34 4.04
N LYS A 105 3.33 -14.94 3.36
CA LYS A 105 3.36 -14.01 2.21
C LYS A 105 2.53 -12.76 2.53
N SER A 106 3.22 -11.63 2.66
CA SER A 106 2.63 -10.32 2.97
C SER A 106 2.36 -9.50 1.71
N CYS A 107 1.33 -8.66 1.72
CA CYS A 107 1.09 -7.64 0.68
C CYS A 107 2.28 -6.69 0.48
N LEU A 108 3.19 -6.62 1.47
CA LEU A 108 4.42 -5.83 1.39
C LEU A 108 5.50 -6.49 0.51
N ALA A 109 5.49 -7.81 0.36
CA ALA A 109 6.52 -8.54 -0.40
C ALA A 109 6.61 -8.11 -1.88
N PRO A 110 5.51 -8.00 -2.65
CA PRO A 110 5.58 -7.51 -4.02
C PRO A 110 5.94 -6.02 -4.12
N ILE A 111 5.79 -5.26 -3.04
CA ILE A 111 6.25 -3.87 -2.97
C ILE A 111 7.77 -3.84 -2.81
N LEU A 112 8.31 -4.64 -1.89
CA LEU A 112 9.75 -4.67 -1.63
C LEU A 112 10.55 -5.19 -2.83
N GLU A 113 10.09 -6.25 -3.49
CA GLU A 113 10.76 -6.79 -4.68
C GLU A 113 10.93 -5.74 -5.77
N VAL A 114 9.87 -4.99 -6.09
CA VAL A 114 9.95 -3.93 -7.11
C VAL A 114 10.81 -2.76 -6.61
N LEU A 115 10.67 -2.37 -5.33
CA LEU A 115 11.45 -1.27 -4.76
C LEU A 115 12.96 -1.55 -4.74
N GLU A 116 13.39 -2.79 -4.51
CA GLU A 116 14.80 -3.18 -4.60
C GLU A 116 15.36 -3.05 -6.02
N GLU A 117 14.53 -3.22 -7.05
CA GLU A 117 14.95 -3.08 -8.44
C GLU A 117 15.06 -1.63 -8.91
N ILE A 118 14.22 -0.75 -8.36
CA ILE A 118 14.10 0.65 -8.82
C ILE A 118 14.73 1.68 -7.87
N SER A 119 15.14 1.26 -6.68
CA SER A 119 15.72 2.11 -5.65
C SER A 119 16.86 1.39 -4.92
N SER A 120 17.63 2.13 -4.12
CA SER A 120 18.68 1.54 -3.27
C SER A 120 18.15 0.95 -1.95
N ILE A 121 16.89 0.52 -1.93
CA ILE A 121 16.29 -0.15 -0.77
C ILE A 121 16.95 -1.50 -0.56
N ASN A 122 17.24 -1.83 0.70
CA ASN A 122 17.59 -3.17 1.13
C ASN A 122 16.41 -3.74 1.92
N SER A 123 15.62 -4.64 1.32
CA SER A 123 14.41 -5.19 1.93
C SER A 123 14.67 -6.00 3.19
N SER A 124 15.90 -6.47 3.42
CA SER A 124 16.26 -7.29 4.59
C SER A 124 16.03 -6.60 5.94
N GLN A 125 15.94 -5.26 5.95
CA GLN A 125 15.69 -4.46 7.15
C GLN A 125 14.23 -4.04 7.31
N ILE A 126 13.36 -4.38 6.35
CA ILE A 126 11.97 -3.90 6.29
C ILE A 126 11.04 -5.08 6.57
N GLN A 127 10.38 -5.06 7.73
CA GLN A 127 9.40 -6.10 8.09
C GLN A 127 7.97 -5.63 7.91
N PHE A 128 7.72 -4.34 8.14
CA PHE A 128 6.40 -3.74 8.10
C PHE A 128 6.38 -2.42 7.34
N PHE A 129 5.18 -1.93 7.04
CA PHE A 129 5.02 -0.65 6.36
C PHE A 129 5.64 0.53 7.14
N PHE A 130 5.60 0.50 8.47
CA PHE A 130 6.21 1.53 9.32
C PHE A 130 7.74 1.43 9.42
N ASP A 131 8.36 0.37 8.85
CA ASP A 131 9.80 0.32 8.59
C ASP A 131 10.10 0.90 7.20
N LEU A 132 9.21 0.64 6.22
CA LEU A 132 9.33 1.14 4.85
C LEU A 132 9.16 2.66 4.76
N TYR A 133 8.11 3.22 5.37
CA TYR A 133 7.80 4.65 5.20
C TYR A 133 8.92 5.60 5.68
N PRO A 134 9.54 5.39 6.87
CA PRO A 134 10.70 6.18 7.28
C PRO A 134 11.85 6.13 6.28
N PHE A 135 12.07 4.98 5.64
CA PHE A 135 13.10 4.83 4.62
C PHE A 135 12.77 5.68 3.38
N LEU A 136 11.53 5.59 2.88
CA LEU A 136 11.08 6.39 1.73
C LEU A 136 11.23 7.88 2.02
N MET A 137 10.88 8.29 3.25
CA MET A 137 11.04 9.68 3.70
C MET A 137 12.50 10.11 3.78
N SER A 138 13.37 9.35 4.45
CA SER A 138 14.77 9.73 4.68
C SER A 138 15.58 9.83 3.39
N ASN A 139 15.22 9.02 2.39
CA ASN A 139 15.80 9.04 1.06
C ASN A 139 15.08 9.98 0.08
N GLN A 140 14.09 10.75 0.55
CA GLN A 140 13.32 11.70 -0.27
C GLN A 140 12.68 11.05 -1.51
N LEU A 141 12.22 9.80 -1.37
CA LEU A 141 11.59 9.03 -2.44
C LEU A 141 10.09 9.29 -2.57
N ILE A 142 9.51 10.08 -1.65
CA ILE A 142 8.08 10.42 -1.66
C ILE A 142 7.90 11.77 -2.36
N LYS A 143 7.18 11.76 -3.49
CA LYS A 143 6.75 12.98 -4.20
C LYS A 143 5.64 13.68 -3.43
N PHE A 144 4.60 12.94 -3.06
CA PHE A 144 3.52 13.43 -2.20
C PHE A 144 2.82 12.30 -1.45
N SER A 145 2.02 12.67 -0.46
CA SER A 145 1.07 11.76 0.19
C SER A 145 -0.28 12.43 0.34
N SER A 146 -1.34 11.70 0.01
CA SER A 146 -2.74 12.15 0.10
C SER A 146 -3.60 11.09 0.77
N GLN A 147 -4.81 11.46 1.19
CA GLN A 147 -5.71 10.58 1.92
C GLN A 147 -7.15 10.69 1.43
N LEU A 148 -7.92 9.62 1.63
CA LEU A 148 -9.37 9.59 1.49
C LEU A 148 -10.02 9.10 2.78
N GLY A 149 -11.10 9.78 3.19
CA GLY A 149 -11.96 9.34 4.30
C GLY A 149 -11.31 9.44 5.68
N LEU A 150 -10.22 10.20 5.81
CA LEU A 150 -9.43 10.33 7.03
C LEU A 150 -9.36 11.76 7.55
N ASP A 151 -10.12 12.71 6.98
CA ASP A 151 -10.10 14.14 7.33
C ASP A 151 -10.21 14.39 8.84
N ASN A 152 -11.08 13.64 9.52
CA ASN A 152 -11.31 13.76 10.96
C ASN A 152 -10.20 13.13 11.83
N LYS A 153 -9.22 12.46 11.22
CA LYS A 153 -8.07 11.84 11.89
C LYS A 153 -6.76 12.56 11.59
N LEU A 154 -6.78 13.61 10.75
CA LEU A 154 -5.61 14.47 10.57
C LEU A 154 -5.46 15.43 11.73
N ILE A 155 -4.25 15.50 12.27
CA ILE A 155 -3.84 16.51 13.24
C ILE A 155 -2.62 17.20 12.64
N GLU A 156 -2.76 18.49 12.30
CA GLU A 156 -1.68 19.30 11.72
C GLU A 156 -1.03 18.67 10.46
N GLY A 157 -1.86 18.10 9.58
CA GLY A 157 -1.38 17.44 8.36
C GLY A 157 -0.73 16.07 8.59
N LYS A 158 -0.79 15.52 9.81
CA LYS A 158 -0.27 14.20 10.15
C LYS A 158 -1.39 13.21 10.41
N LEU A 159 -1.21 11.99 9.93
CA LEU A 159 -2.10 10.87 10.18
C LEU A 159 -1.42 9.85 11.07
N ALA A 160 -2.02 9.54 12.22
CA ALA A 160 -1.56 8.47 13.09
C ALA A 160 -2.12 7.11 12.63
N LEU A 161 -1.22 6.22 12.21
CA LEU A 161 -1.48 4.80 11.96
C LEU A 161 -1.12 3.96 13.18
N LYS A 162 -1.77 2.81 13.32
CA LYS A 162 -1.42 1.84 14.36
C LYS A 162 -0.30 0.94 13.84
N THR A 163 0.74 0.74 14.65
CA THR A 163 1.75 -0.30 14.37
C THR A 163 1.16 -1.68 14.68
N TYR A 164 1.72 -2.71 14.08
CA TYR A 164 1.26 -4.08 14.22
C TYR A 164 2.42 -5.06 14.18
N THR A 165 2.17 -6.28 14.64
CA THR A 165 3.15 -7.36 14.77
C THR A 165 2.83 -8.51 13.83
N GLN A 166 3.73 -9.50 13.73
CA GLN A 166 3.44 -10.74 13.00
C GLN A 166 2.27 -11.53 13.60
N GLU A 167 2.09 -11.45 14.93
CA GLU A 167 0.96 -12.11 15.59
C GLU A 167 -0.37 -11.49 15.17
N ASP A 168 -0.43 -10.15 15.07
CA ASP A 168 -1.61 -9.45 14.57
C ASP A 168 -1.97 -9.86 13.13
N ILE A 169 -0.97 -10.14 12.28
CA ILE A 169 -1.19 -10.63 10.92
C ILE A 169 -1.79 -12.04 10.95
N LYS A 170 -1.20 -12.96 11.75
CA LYS A 170 -1.68 -14.34 11.89
C LYS A 170 -3.11 -14.40 12.41
N ASP A 171 -3.43 -13.63 13.44
CA ASP A 171 -4.78 -13.54 14.00
C ASP A 171 -5.81 -13.10 12.95
N CYS A 172 -5.43 -12.14 12.11
CA CYS A 172 -6.30 -11.64 11.05
C CYS A 172 -6.55 -12.69 9.96
N ILE A 173 -5.52 -13.43 9.55
CA ILE A 173 -5.64 -14.52 8.57
C ILE A 173 -6.50 -15.65 9.12
N ALA A 174 -6.23 -16.11 10.34
CA ALA A 174 -7.00 -17.15 11.01
C ALA A 174 -8.50 -16.77 11.13
N ALA A 175 -8.81 -15.50 11.39
CA ALA A 175 -10.19 -15.02 11.43
C ALA A 175 -10.89 -15.04 10.05
N ILE A 176 -10.15 -14.81 8.97
CA ILE A 176 -10.67 -14.88 7.60
C ILE A 176 -10.96 -16.35 7.24
N GLU A 177 -10.03 -17.26 7.50
CA GLU A 177 -10.19 -18.69 7.22
C GLU A 177 -11.36 -19.31 7.99
N ARG A 178 -11.53 -18.97 9.28
CA ARG A 178 -12.71 -19.41 10.06
C ARG A 178 -14.01 -18.96 9.44
N LYS A 179 -14.08 -17.74 8.90
CA LYS A 179 -15.29 -17.25 8.21
C LYS A 179 -15.53 -17.97 6.90
N SER A 180 -14.48 -18.29 6.13
CA SER A 180 -14.59 -19.06 4.90
C SER A 180 -15.14 -20.48 5.15
N ASN A 181 -14.73 -21.10 6.26
CA ASN A 181 -15.15 -22.46 6.65
C ASN A 181 -16.57 -22.53 7.24
N LEU A 182 -17.20 -21.40 7.58
CA LEU A 182 -18.58 -21.33 8.08
C LEU A 182 -19.61 -21.11 6.96
N VAL A 183 -19.18 -21.01 5.70
CA VAL A 183 -20.03 -20.74 4.52
C VAL A 183 -20.33 -22.03 3.73
N TYR A 184 -20.05 -23.20 4.30
CA TYR A 184 -20.44 -24.51 3.74
C TYR A 184 -21.47 -25.21 4.62
#